data_AF-A0A1F8ZQI4-F1
#
_entry.id   AF-A0A1F8ZQI4-F1
#
_cell.length_a   1.000
_cell.length_b   1.000
_cell.length_c   1.000
_cell.angle_alpha   90.00
_cell.angle_beta   90.00
_cell.angle_gamma   90.00
#
_symmetry.space_group_name_H-M   'P 1'
#
loop_
_entity.id
_entity.type
_entity.pdbx_description
1 polymer ?
#
loop_
_entity_poly.entity_id
_entity_poly.type
_entity_poly.pdbx_seq_one_letter_code
_entity_poly.pdbx_strand_id
1 'polypeptide(L)' 'MDLDAKTLSYGERQVRFDIPDTYRNALITGFWDSTSMLLSNLNKVKKIAAGLPYMTGFRG' A
#
# COMPACT_ATOMS: atom_id res chain seq x y z
N MET A 1 14.27 1.71 -15.85
CA MET A 1 12.83 1.67 -15.54
C MET A 1 12.51 2.89 -14.74
N ASP A 2 11.61 3.74 -15.24
CA ASP A 2 11.15 4.92 -14.53
C ASP A 2 9.85 4.56 -13.80
N LEU A 3 9.94 4.46 -12.48
CA LEU A 3 8.79 4.19 -11.60
C LEU A 3 7.91 5.42 -11.44
N ASP A 4 8.47 6.63 -11.56
CA ASP A 4 7.71 7.84 -11.39
C ASP A 4 6.78 8.07 -12.57
N ALA A 5 7.32 7.94 -13.78
CA ALA A 5 6.62 8.04 -15.05
C ALA A 5 5.94 6.73 -15.49
N LYS A 6 5.99 5.65 -14.68
CA LYS A 6 5.46 4.32 -15.01
C LYS A 6 5.88 3.82 -16.41
N THR A 7 7.15 4.07 -16.77
CA THR A 7 7.66 3.86 -18.14
C THR A 7 8.94 3.03 -18.12
N LEU A 8 8.96 1.97 -18.93
CA LEU A 8 10.12 1.11 -19.14
C LEU A 8 10.71 1.38 -20.53
N SER A 9 11.93 1.88 -20.57
CA SER A 9 12.68 2.07 -21.82
C SER A 9 13.68 0.93 -21.99
N TYR A 10 13.65 0.26 -23.14
CA TYR A 10 14.64 -0.74 -23.54
C TYR A 10 15.00 -0.58 -25.02
N GLY A 11 16.28 -0.35 -25.30
CA GLY A 11 16.73 0.04 -26.65
C GLY A 11 16.01 1.31 -27.10
N GLU A 12 15.36 1.27 -28.27
CA GLU A 12 14.53 2.37 -28.81
C GLU A 12 13.06 2.30 -28.39
N ARG A 13 12.66 1.30 -27.59
CA ARG A 13 11.25 1.03 -27.28
C ARG A 13 10.90 1.53 -25.89
N GLN A 14 9.84 2.33 -25.80
CA GLN A 14 9.21 2.70 -24.53
C GLN A 14 7.92 1.92 -24.34
N VAL A 15 7.78 1.30 -23.18
CA VAL A 15 6.60 0.55 -22.77
C VAL A 15 6.05 1.20 -21.50
N ARG A 16 4.81 1.69 -21.57
CA ARG A 16 4.08 2.12 -20.37
C ARG A 16 3.52 0.87 -19.69
N PHE A 17 3.77 0.73 -18.40
CA PHE A 17 3.25 -0.38 -17.61
C PHE A 17 2.37 0.17 -16.50
N ASP A 18 1.33 -0.57 -16.15
CA ASP A 18 0.50 -0.21 -15.01
C ASP A 18 0.98 -0.97 -13.77
N ILE A 19 1.15 -0.26 -12.67
CA ILE A 19 1.51 -0.81 -11.38
C ILE A 19 0.64 -0.15 -10.31
N PRO A 20 0.04 -0.94 -9.40
CA PRO A 20 -0.70 -0.40 -8.27
C PRO A 20 0.18 0.51 -7.42
N ASP A 21 -0.38 1.64 -6.96
CA ASP A 21 0.39 2.68 -6.26
C ASP A 21 1.03 2.18 -4.95
N THR A 22 0.45 1.15 -4.32
CA THR A 22 1.03 0.49 -3.14
C THR A 22 2.41 -0.08 -3.43
N TYR A 23 2.57 -0.80 -4.54
CA TYR A 23 3.85 -1.41 -4.92
C TYR A 23 4.82 -0.38 -5.50
N ARG A 24 4.32 0.61 -6.23
CA ARG A 24 5.13 1.75 -6.71
C ARG A 24 5.75 2.51 -5.53
N ASN A 25 4.94 2.84 -4.53
CA ASN A 25 5.42 3.55 -3.34
C ASN A 25 6.41 2.71 -2.53
N ALA A 26 6.20 1.39 -2.41
CA ALA A 26 7.16 0.50 -1.76
C ALA A 26 8.53 0.49 -2.48
N LEU A 27 8.52 0.42 -3.82
CA LEU A 27 9.73 0.48 -4.65
C LEU A 27 10.46 1.82 -4.56
N ILE A 28 9.72 2.95 -4.50
CA ILE A 28 10.30 4.30 -4.44
C ILE A 28 10.83 4.64 -3.05
N THR A 29 10.08 4.30 -2.00
CA THR A 29 10.41 4.67 -0.61
C THR A 29 11.32 3.66 0.09
N GLY A 30 11.55 2.49 -0.51
CA GLY A 30 12.30 1.39 0.09
C GLY A 30 11.55 0.68 1.23
N PHE A 31 10.31 1.08 1.53
CA PHE A 31 9.50 0.49 2.59
C PHE A 31 8.73 -0.72 2.05
N TRP A 32 9.33 -1.91 2.23
CA TRP A 32 8.74 -3.20 1.85
C TRP A 32 8.06 -3.93 3.02
N ASP A 33 8.14 -3.38 4.23
CA ASP A 33 7.58 -4.04 5.41
C ASP A 33 6.11 -3.68 5.62
N SER A 34 5.26 -4.51 5.04
CA SER A 34 3.80 -4.44 5.20
C SER A 34 3.38 -4.54 6.67
N THR A 35 4.18 -5.20 7.52
CA THR A 35 3.95 -5.32 8.96
C THR A 35 4.20 -4.01 9.68
N SER A 36 5.31 -3.33 9.35
CA SER A 36 5.59 -1.98 9.84
C SER A 36 4.52 -0.99 9.37
N MET A 37 4.05 -1.09 8.12
CA MET A 37 2.96 -0.25 7.61
C MET A 37 1.64 -0.49 8.36
N LEU A 38 1.29 -1.75 8.64
CA LEU A 38 0.12 -2.11 9.46
C LEU A 38 0.26 -1.56 10.89
N LEU A 39 1.45 -1.68 11.49
CA LEU A 39 1.75 -1.16 12.83
C LEU A 39 1.63 0.37 12.88
N SER A 40 2.18 1.10 11.90
CA SER A 40 2.06 2.55 11.83
C SER A 40 0.61 3.03 11.64
N ASN A 41 -0.24 2.23 10.98
CA ASN A 41 -1.66 2.56 10.76
C ASN A 41 -2.61 1.94 11.80
N LEU A 42 -2.09 1.29 12.84
CA LEU A 42 -2.88 0.57 13.84
C LEU A 42 -3.87 1.48 14.58
N ASN A 43 -3.53 2.75 14.79
CA ASN A 43 -4.45 3.75 15.36
C ASN A 43 -5.64 4.06 14.44
N LYS A 44 -5.43 4.12 13.12
CA LYS A 44 -6.52 4.32 12.15
C LYS A 44 -7.42 3.09 12.11
N VAL A 45 -6.84 1.89 12.13
CA VAL A 45 -7.58 0.63 12.19
C VAL A 45 -8.45 0.56 13.45
N LYS A 46 -7.90 0.90 14.62
CA LYS A 46 -8.66 0.96 15.90
C LYS A 46 -9.86 1.91 15.82
N LYS A 47 -9.69 3.08 15.20
CA LYS A 47 -10.77 4.06 15.04
C LYS A 47 -11.92 3.52 14.19
N ILE A 48 -11.61 2.84 13.09
CA ILE A 48 -12.63 2.20 12.23
C ILE A 48 -13.25 1.02 12.95
N ALA A 49 -12.45 0.17 13.61
CA ALA A 49 -12.92 -0.97 14.39
C ALA A 49 -13.92 -0.56 15.48
N ALA A 50 -13.71 0.57 16.16
CA ALA A 50 -14.62 1.09 17.16
C ALA A 50 -16.00 1.51 16.60
N GLY A 51 -16.08 1.80 15.30
CA GLY A 51 -17.33 2.15 14.61
C GLY A 51 -18.10 0.95 14.05
N LEU A 52 -17.53 -0.26 14.12
CA LEU A 52 -18.14 -1.46 13.56
C LEU A 52 -19.10 -2.10 14.58
N PRO A 53 -20.38 -2.29 14.24
CA PRO A 53 -21.41 -2.74 15.18
C PRO A 53 -21.20 -4.18 15.69
N TYR A 54 -20.35 -4.96 15.02
CA TYR A 54 -19.99 -6.33 15.39
C TYR A 54 -18.75 -6.42 16.29
N MET A 55 -18.06 -5.31 16.57
CA MET A 55 -16.85 -5.30 17.42
C MET A 55 -17.16 -5.09 18.91
N THR A 56 -18.36 -4.61 19.26
CA THR A 56 -18.75 -4.26 20.65
C THR A 56 -19.71 -5.26 21.28
N GLY A 57 -20.10 -6.31 20.54
CA GLY A 57 -21.21 -7.21 20.89
C GLY A 57 -20.82 -8.67 21.20
N PHE A 58 -19.54 -8.99 21.38
CA PHE A 58 -19.11 -10.35 21.76
C PHE A 58 -19.51 -10.63 23.23
N ARG A 59 -20.75 -11.04 23.45
CA ARG A 59 -21.18 -11.72 24.68
C ARG A 59 -20.90 -13.22 24.50
N GLY A 60 -19.89 -13.72 25.21
CA GLY A 60 -19.73 -15.16 25.46
C GLY A 60 -20.72 -15.67 26.49
#